data_AF-A0A1B6C3A5-F1
#
_entry.id   AF-A0A1B6C3A5-F1
#
_cell.length_a   1.000
_cell.length_b   1.000
_cell.length_c   1.000
_cell.angle_alpha   90.00
_cell.angle_beta   90.00
_cell.angle_gamma   90.00
#
_symmetry.space_group_name_H-M   'P 1'
#
loop_
_entity.id
_entity.type
_entity.pdbx_description
1 polymer ?
#
loop_
_entity_poly.entity_id
_entity_poly.type
_entity_poly.pdbx_seq_one_letter_code
_entity_poly.pdbx_strand_id
1 'polypeptide(L)'
;MYWSFSLVLLLRCLVTQGIKYKVRVDETTGYTKENGCFGYGLAVKTHTNLTIDEVNCHAICHPDDFQHKPKIFYYHAVDNYLYIVVMVNANPYYYEEEYYLHWLVANIKGQDLRVGNFSKADRLIPYKAPFSKEKNPESIRHQVFIMYQEYLIPNDKIKEKKRHKFKFFDWLSYQTTTETMGPMVGVEFTINFPGKNKLN
;
A
#
# COMPACT_ATOMS: atom_id res chain seq x y z
N MET A 1 17.41 59.76 4.33
CA MET A 1 18.10 58.83 5.25
C MET A 1 17.17 58.61 6.45
N TYR A 2 16.26 57.64 6.35
CA TYR A 2 15.34 57.29 7.44
C TYR A 2 15.69 55.88 7.91
N TRP A 3 16.00 55.77 9.20
CA TRP A 3 16.26 54.52 9.90
C TRP A 3 15.08 54.17 10.80
N SER A 4 14.85 52.85 10.89
CA SER A 4 14.23 52.12 11.99
C SER A 4 12.71 52.18 12.16
N PHE A 5 12.06 51.02 11.96
CA PHE A 5 11.42 50.21 13.01
C PHE A 5 10.33 49.35 12.36
N SER A 6 10.59 48.06 12.16
CA SER A 6 9.61 46.95 12.26
C SER A 6 10.18 45.70 11.61
N LEU A 7 11.10 44.99 12.28
CA LEU A 7 11.41 43.62 11.88
C LEU A 7 12.07 42.77 12.97
N VAL A 8 11.65 42.89 14.23
CA VAL A 8 12.08 41.92 15.26
C VAL A 8 10.93 41.66 16.22
N LEU A 9 9.77 41.27 15.69
CA LEU A 9 8.65 40.82 16.50
C LEU A 9 7.88 39.68 15.82
N LEU A 10 8.62 38.68 15.31
CA LEU A 10 8.10 37.33 15.02
C LEU A 10 9.12 36.26 15.45
N LEU A 11 9.78 36.50 16.58
CA LEU A 11 10.68 35.55 17.24
C LEU A 11 9.95 34.88 18.41
N ARG A 12 8.76 34.32 18.14
CA ARG A 12 8.03 33.40 19.01
C ARG A 12 7.07 32.53 18.19
N CYS A 13 7.55 31.41 17.70
CA CYS A 13 6.90 30.10 17.86
C CYS A 13 7.78 29.03 17.19
N LEU A 14 7.72 27.81 17.73
CA LEU A 14 8.34 26.58 17.21
C LEU A 14 9.77 26.27 17.68
N VAL A 15 10.01 26.35 18.98
CA VAL A 15 10.75 25.27 19.64
C VAL A 15 9.83 24.64 20.69
N THR A 16 9.01 23.69 20.24
CA THR A 16 8.29 22.75 21.09
C THR A 16 8.38 21.36 20.47
N GLN A 17 9.35 20.62 20.98
CA GLN A 17 9.43 19.16 21.13
C GLN A 17 8.37 18.30 20.42
N GLY A 18 8.85 17.45 19.50
CA GLY A 18 8.09 16.35 18.93
C GLY A 18 8.73 15.79 17.66
N ILE A 19 9.98 15.29 17.71
CA ILE A 19 10.56 14.55 16.58
C ILE A 19 9.81 13.22 16.47
N LYS A 20 8.79 13.18 15.61
CA LYS A 20 8.04 11.99 15.21
C LYS A 20 7.98 11.98 13.67
N TYR A 21 9.05 11.57 13.00
CA TYR A 21 8.96 11.27 11.56
C TYR A 21 9.93 10.17 11.17
N LYS A 22 9.43 9.13 10.49
CA LYS A 22 10.18 8.41 9.45
C LYS A 22 9.32 7.56 8.49
N VAL A 23 8.08 7.98 8.26
CA VAL A 23 7.37 7.68 7.01
C VAL A 23 7.24 9.02 6.30
N ARG A 24 7.98 9.21 5.21
CA ARG A 24 7.77 10.36 4.34
C ARG A 24 6.74 9.94 3.31
N VAL A 25 5.47 10.19 3.62
CA VAL A 25 4.44 10.24 2.59
C VAL A 25 4.82 11.40 1.70
N ASP A 26 5.25 11.08 0.49
CA ASP A 26 5.59 12.11 -0.47
C ASP A 26 4.27 12.71 -0.97
N GLU A 27 3.95 13.92 -0.50
CA GLU A 27 2.73 14.65 -0.85
C GLU A 27 2.60 14.89 -2.36
N THR A 28 3.67 14.69 -3.15
CA THR A 28 3.63 14.76 -4.61
C THR A 28 3.09 13.49 -5.29
N THR A 29 2.94 12.38 -4.55
CA THR A 29 2.56 11.09 -5.12
C THR A 29 1.07 10.95 -5.41
N GLY A 30 0.23 11.86 -4.90
CA GLY A 30 -1.22 11.87 -5.18
C GLY A 30 -2.00 10.69 -4.59
N TYR A 31 -1.36 9.84 -3.78
CA TYR A 31 -2.01 8.72 -3.09
C TYR A 31 -3.01 9.22 -2.05
N THR A 32 -4.21 8.64 -2.06
CA THR A 32 -5.15 8.71 -0.94
C THR A 32 -5.80 7.34 -0.70
N LYS A 33 -6.44 7.16 0.45
CA LYS A 33 -7.23 5.94 0.69
C LYS A 33 -8.35 5.79 -0.34
N GLU A 34 -8.86 6.89 -0.87
CA GLU A 34 -9.94 6.95 -1.87
C GLU A 34 -9.42 6.92 -3.31
N ASN A 35 -8.11 7.00 -3.52
CA ASN A 35 -7.49 6.93 -4.84
C ASN A 35 -6.13 6.24 -4.78
N GLY A 36 -6.12 4.95 -5.11
CA GLY A 36 -4.90 4.15 -5.21
C GLY A 36 -4.24 4.18 -6.59
N CYS A 37 -4.73 4.95 -7.57
CA CYS A 37 -4.19 5.03 -8.92
C CYS A 37 -3.22 6.21 -9.07
N PHE A 38 -1.92 5.94 -9.05
CA PHE A 38 -0.88 6.96 -9.17
C PHE A 38 0.47 6.35 -9.56
N GLY A 39 1.33 7.16 -10.18
CA GLY A 39 2.60 6.69 -10.75
C GLY A 39 2.39 5.80 -11.99
N TYR A 40 3.44 5.11 -12.42
CA TYR A 40 3.43 4.24 -13.61
C TYR A 40 4.41 3.08 -13.47
N GLY A 41 4.23 2.02 -14.28
CA GLY A 41 5.13 0.88 -14.35
C GLY A 41 4.91 -0.18 -13.27
N LEU A 42 3.84 -0.06 -12.47
CA LEU A 42 3.35 -1.12 -11.60
C LEU A 42 2.35 -1.99 -12.37
N ALA A 43 2.56 -3.30 -12.37
CA ALA A 43 1.62 -4.25 -12.96
C ALA A 43 1.26 -5.36 -11.96
N VAL A 44 -0.03 -5.60 -11.77
CA VAL A 44 -0.62 -6.69 -10.98
C VAL A 44 -1.15 -7.73 -11.96
N LYS A 45 -0.44 -8.84 -12.11
CA LYS A 45 -0.86 -9.94 -12.99
C LYS A 45 -1.48 -11.08 -12.18
N THR A 46 -2.74 -11.34 -12.47
CA THR A 46 -3.53 -12.41 -11.87
C THR A 46 -3.19 -13.77 -12.50
N HIS A 47 -3.71 -14.85 -11.90
CA HIS A 47 -3.52 -16.20 -12.46
C HIS A 47 -4.38 -16.47 -13.70
N THR A 48 -5.45 -15.70 -13.91
CA THR A 48 -6.30 -15.73 -15.11
C THR A 48 -5.68 -14.93 -16.27
N ASN A 49 -4.45 -14.42 -16.10
CA ASN A 49 -3.73 -13.54 -17.02
C ASN A 49 -4.34 -12.14 -17.22
N LEU A 50 -5.32 -11.74 -16.40
CA LEU A 50 -5.68 -10.33 -16.27
C LEU A 50 -4.49 -9.56 -15.68
N THR A 51 -4.09 -8.47 -16.33
CA THR A 51 -3.09 -7.52 -15.84
C THR A 51 -3.79 -6.22 -15.47
N ILE A 52 -3.45 -5.65 -14.31
CA ILE A 52 -3.91 -4.34 -13.87
C ILE A 52 -2.69 -3.43 -13.72
N ASP A 53 -2.69 -2.30 -14.41
CA ASP A 53 -1.61 -1.33 -14.48
C ASP A 53 -2.16 0.11 -14.53
N GLU A 54 -1.33 1.09 -14.86
CA GLU A 54 -1.76 2.49 -14.98
C GLU A 54 -2.82 2.72 -16.09
N VAL A 55 -2.88 1.89 -17.12
CA VAL A 55 -3.77 2.07 -18.28
C VAL A 55 -5.20 1.64 -17.95
N ASN A 56 -5.34 0.58 -17.17
CA ASN A 56 -6.63 0.02 -16.77
C ASN A 56 -6.85 0.07 -15.25
N CYS A 57 -6.25 1.07 -14.60
CA CYS A 57 -6.53 1.35 -13.20
C CYS A 57 -8.04 1.60 -13.01
N HIS A 58 -8.59 1.18 -11.87
CA HIS A 58 -10.02 1.02 -11.60
C HIS A 58 -10.73 -0.10 -12.38
N ALA A 59 -9.98 -1.06 -12.92
CA ALA A 59 -10.56 -2.27 -13.51
C ALA A 59 -11.59 -2.93 -12.57
N ILE A 60 -12.68 -3.43 -13.17
CA ILE A 60 -13.66 -4.25 -12.48
C ILE A 60 -13.31 -5.71 -12.75
N CYS A 61 -13.11 -6.48 -11.69
CA CYS A 61 -12.59 -7.85 -11.74
C CYS A 61 -13.58 -8.85 -11.16
N HIS A 62 -13.45 -10.11 -11.57
CA HIS A 62 -14.15 -11.23 -10.97
C HIS A 62 -13.39 -11.71 -9.72
N PRO A 63 -14.06 -12.23 -8.68
CA PRO A 63 -13.38 -12.79 -7.50
C PRO A 63 -12.38 -13.88 -7.86
N ASP A 64 -12.67 -14.66 -8.91
CA ASP A 64 -11.78 -15.72 -9.37
C ASP A 64 -10.43 -15.17 -9.83
N ASP A 65 -10.33 -13.96 -10.40
CA ASP A 65 -9.04 -13.39 -10.81
C ASP A 65 -8.04 -13.32 -9.62
N PHE A 66 -8.58 -13.12 -8.42
CA PHE A 66 -7.85 -12.97 -7.16
C PHE A 66 -8.04 -14.13 -6.18
N GLN A 67 -8.46 -15.31 -6.66
CA GLN A 67 -8.47 -16.50 -5.79
C GLN A 67 -7.05 -16.92 -5.38
N HIS A 68 -6.09 -16.70 -6.27
CA HIS A 68 -4.66 -16.95 -6.05
C HIS A 68 -3.89 -15.63 -5.94
N LYS A 69 -2.77 -15.66 -5.21
CA LYS A 69 -1.89 -14.49 -5.08
C LYS A 69 -1.48 -14.00 -6.48
N PRO A 70 -1.62 -12.69 -6.79
CA PRO A 70 -1.14 -12.16 -8.06
C PRO A 70 0.39 -12.07 -8.06
N LYS A 71 0.98 -12.00 -9.26
CA LYS A 71 2.36 -11.55 -9.45
C LYS A 71 2.37 -10.04 -9.55
N ILE A 72 3.28 -9.39 -8.83
CA ILE A 72 3.44 -7.94 -8.84
C ILE A 72 4.77 -7.61 -9.48
N PHE A 73 4.75 -6.69 -10.44
CA PHE A 73 5.92 -6.19 -11.13
C PHE A 73 6.00 -4.69 -10.92
N TYR A 74 7.20 -4.17 -10.66
CA TYR A 74 7.45 -2.74 -10.76
C TYR A 74 8.65 -2.51 -11.66
N TYR A 75 8.40 -2.13 -12.91
CA TYR A 75 9.42 -2.09 -13.96
C TYR A 75 10.49 -1.03 -13.73
N HIS A 76 10.21 0.00 -12.93
CA HIS A 76 11.16 1.04 -12.54
C HIS A 76 11.89 0.76 -11.22
N ALA A 77 11.76 -0.44 -10.65
CA ALA A 77 12.51 -0.79 -9.45
C ALA A 77 14.03 -0.79 -9.73
N VAL A 78 14.81 -0.26 -8.79
CA VAL A 78 16.29 -0.17 -8.86
C VAL A 78 16.89 -1.40 -8.18
N ASP A 79 17.83 -2.09 -8.84
CA ASP A 79 18.32 -3.43 -8.47
C ASP A 79 18.70 -3.58 -7.00
N ASN A 80 19.47 -2.61 -6.51
CA ASN A 80 20.07 -2.62 -5.19
C ASN A 80 19.17 -2.00 -4.11
N TYR A 81 17.98 -1.54 -4.47
CA TYR A 81 17.01 -1.01 -3.51
C TYR A 81 16.11 -2.12 -2.99
N LEU A 82 15.60 -1.90 -1.78
CA LEU A 82 14.62 -2.77 -1.15
C LEU A 82 13.24 -2.13 -1.22
N TYR A 83 12.22 -2.97 -1.37
CA TYR A 83 10.85 -2.54 -1.56
C TYR A 83 9.89 -3.33 -0.68
N ILE A 84 8.77 -2.68 -0.39
CA ILE A 84 7.59 -3.25 0.26
C ILE A 84 6.46 -3.28 -0.76
N VAL A 85 5.80 -4.42 -0.88
CA VAL A 85 4.53 -4.58 -1.60
C VAL A 85 3.42 -4.77 -0.58
N VAL A 86 2.35 -4.01 -0.72
CA VAL A 86 1.16 -4.16 0.11
C VAL A 86 -0.09 -4.27 -0.77
N MET A 87 -1.01 -5.15 -0.38
CA MET A 87 -2.36 -5.22 -0.92
C MET A 87 -3.35 -5.00 0.22
N VAL A 88 -4.22 -4.01 0.05
CA VAL A 88 -5.24 -3.63 1.02
C VAL A 88 -6.61 -3.52 0.38
N ASN A 89 -7.64 -3.62 1.21
CA ASN A 89 -8.97 -3.14 0.91
C ASN A 89 -9.19 -1.82 1.67
N ALA A 90 -9.45 -0.76 0.90
CA ALA A 90 -9.77 0.57 1.39
C ALA A 90 -11.28 0.65 1.68
N ASN A 91 -11.70 0.00 2.77
CA ASN A 91 -13.12 -0.05 3.14
C ASN A 91 -13.59 1.37 3.55
N PRO A 92 -14.66 1.91 2.91
CA PRO A 92 -15.13 3.26 3.20
C PRO A 92 -15.71 3.42 4.61
N TYR A 93 -16.06 2.31 5.28
CA TYR A 93 -16.54 2.31 6.67
C TYR A 93 -15.41 2.27 7.72
N TYR A 94 -14.16 2.17 7.29
CA TYR A 94 -13.00 2.24 8.19
C TYR A 94 -12.48 3.68 8.26
N TYR A 95 -11.81 4.05 9.36
CA TYR A 95 -11.16 5.37 9.46
C TYR A 95 -10.10 5.56 8.36
N GLU A 96 -9.73 6.81 8.04
CA GLU A 96 -8.83 7.14 6.91
C GLU A 96 -7.50 6.37 6.92
N GLU A 97 -6.97 6.07 8.10
CA GLU A 97 -5.73 5.30 8.25
C GLU A 97 -5.91 3.77 8.30
N GLU A 98 -7.15 3.28 8.33
CA GLU A 98 -7.48 1.88 8.57
C GLU A 98 -7.81 1.11 7.28
N TYR A 99 -7.20 -0.07 7.16
CA TYR A 99 -7.35 -0.96 6.00
C TYR A 99 -7.74 -2.38 6.45
N TYR A 100 -8.27 -3.17 5.52
CA TYR A 100 -8.14 -4.62 5.63
C TYR A 100 -6.89 -5.08 4.87
N LEU A 101 -5.95 -5.71 5.57
CA LEU A 101 -4.68 -6.14 5.00
C LEU A 101 -4.80 -7.53 4.33
N HIS A 102 -4.70 -7.58 3.00
CA HIS A 102 -4.69 -8.84 2.24
C HIS A 102 -3.30 -9.45 2.14
N TRP A 103 -2.27 -8.61 1.94
CA TRP A 103 -0.92 -9.08 1.71
C TRP A 103 0.11 -8.00 2.07
N LEU A 104 1.22 -8.42 2.67
CA LEU A 104 2.35 -7.54 2.98
C LEU A 104 3.65 -8.33 2.83
N VAL A 105 4.50 -7.86 1.95
CA VAL A 105 5.82 -8.44 1.66
C VAL A 105 6.84 -7.32 1.73
N ALA A 106 7.91 -7.54 2.49
CA ALA A 106 9.01 -6.61 2.64
C ALA A 106 10.31 -7.24 2.14
N ASN A 107 11.38 -6.44 2.14
CA ASN A 107 12.74 -6.87 1.80
C ASN A 107 12.85 -7.42 0.37
N ILE A 108 12.04 -6.90 -0.57
CA ILE A 108 12.07 -7.31 -1.97
C ILE A 108 13.18 -6.53 -2.66
N LYS A 109 14.20 -7.21 -3.21
CA LYS A 109 15.21 -6.55 -4.04
C LYS A 109 14.59 -6.04 -5.33
N GLY A 110 14.97 -4.86 -5.81
CA GLY A 110 14.36 -4.27 -7.00
C GLY A 110 14.50 -5.14 -8.26
N GLN A 111 15.64 -5.82 -8.42
CA GLN A 111 15.83 -6.77 -9.52
C GLN A 111 14.80 -7.92 -9.50
N ASP A 112 14.43 -8.38 -8.29
CA ASP A 112 13.47 -9.45 -8.08
C ASP A 112 12.03 -8.93 -8.26
N LEU A 113 11.76 -7.67 -7.84
CA LEU A 113 10.48 -6.99 -8.02
C LEU A 113 10.16 -6.75 -9.50
N ARG A 114 11.14 -6.37 -10.34
CA ARG A 114 10.93 -6.18 -11.79
C ARG A 114 10.43 -7.43 -12.51
N VAL A 115 10.78 -8.61 -12.01
CA VAL A 115 10.40 -9.90 -12.60
C VAL A 115 9.35 -10.64 -11.78
N GLY A 116 8.80 -10.01 -10.73
CA GLY A 116 7.76 -10.57 -9.87
C GLY A 116 8.19 -11.82 -9.08
N ASN A 117 9.45 -11.91 -8.67
CA ASN A 117 10.01 -13.05 -7.94
C ASN A 117 10.13 -12.77 -6.43
N PHE A 118 9.16 -13.23 -5.63
CA PHE A 118 9.18 -13.01 -4.18
C PHE A 118 9.69 -14.23 -3.38
N SER A 119 10.57 -15.04 -3.98
CA SER A 119 11.11 -16.25 -3.33
C SER A 119 12.01 -15.94 -2.13
N LYS A 120 12.80 -14.87 -2.21
CA LYS A 120 13.76 -14.42 -1.18
C LYS A 120 13.21 -13.31 -0.26
N ALA A 121 12.02 -12.82 -0.54
CA ALA A 121 11.41 -11.72 0.19
C ALA A 121 10.72 -12.18 1.48
N ASP A 122 10.57 -11.28 2.44
CA ASP A 122 9.95 -11.57 3.72
C ASP A 122 8.45 -11.31 3.69
N ARG A 123 7.68 -12.41 3.78
CA ARG A 123 6.21 -12.34 3.82
C ARG A 123 5.75 -12.04 5.23
N LEU A 124 5.65 -10.76 5.58
CA LEU A 124 5.24 -10.33 6.92
C LEU A 124 3.80 -10.75 7.24
N ILE A 125 2.93 -10.78 6.23
CA ILE A 125 1.67 -11.50 6.31
C ILE A 125 1.40 -12.24 4.98
N PRO A 126 0.96 -13.51 4.99
CA PRO A 126 0.64 -14.24 3.77
C PRO A 126 -0.50 -13.59 2.98
N TYR A 127 -0.58 -13.89 1.69
CA TYR A 127 -1.71 -13.49 0.87
C TYR A 127 -3.00 -14.15 1.38
N LYS A 128 -4.07 -13.36 1.49
CA LYS A 128 -5.42 -13.85 1.72
C LYS A 128 -6.33 -13.31 0.63
N ALA A 129 -6.98 -14.22 -0.10
CA ALA A 129 -7.89 -13.86 -1.19
C ALA A 129 -8.98 -12.89 -0.70
N PRO A 130 -9.34 -11.89 -1.54
CA PRO A 130 -10.55 -11.10 -1.37
C PRO A 130 -11.78 -11.96 -1.13
N PHE A 131 -12.65 -11.52 -0.22
CA PHE A 131 -13.89 -12.22 0.10
C PHE A 131 -14.96 -11.20 0.52
N SER A 132 -16.21 -11.48 0.17
CA SER A 132 -17.37 -10.80 0.74
C SER A 132 -18.00 -11.65 1.86
N LYS A 133 -18.42 -10.99 2.93
CA LYS A 133 -19.23 -11.61 3.99
C LYS A 133 -20.72 -11.43 3.73
N GLU A 134 -21.07 -10.53 2.83
CA GLU A 134 -22.44 -10.14 2.57
C GLU A 134 -23.20 -11.22 1.78
N LYS A 135 -24.51 -11.29 2.02
CA LYS A 135 -25.39 -12.18 1.25
C LYS A 135 -25.74 -11.56 -0.11
N ASN A 136 -25.80 -10.24 -0.16
CA ASN A 136 -26.10 -9.48 -1.36
C ASN A 136 -24.83 -9.28 -2.19
N PRO A 137 -24.98 -8.99 -3.50
CA PRO A 137 -23.86 -8.56 -4.32
C PRO A 137 -23.14 -7.35 -3.69
N GLU A 138 -21.82 -7.38 -3.71
CA GLU A 138 -20.97 -6.35 -3.10
C GLU A 138 -19.79 -6.03 -4.01
N SER A 139 -19.51 -4.75 -4.19
CA SER A 139 -18.34 -4.26 -4.91
C SER A 139 -17.32 -3.74 -3.91
N ILE A 140 -16.16 -4.39 -3.84
CA ILE A 140 -15.11 -4.05 -2.88
C ILE A 140 -13.88 -3.55 -3.61
N ARG A 141 -13.44 -2.36 -3.22
CA ARG A 141 -12.24 -1.71 -3.75
C ARG A 141 -10.98 -2.21 -3.07
N HIS A 142 -9.96 -2.48 -3.87
CA HIS A 142 -8.66 -2.94 -3.42
C HIS A 142 -7.57 -2.08 -4.04
N GLN A 143 -6.49 -1.90 -3.29
CA GLN A 143 -5.31 -1.15 -3.72
C GLN A 143 -4.08 -2.02 -3.54
N VAL A 144 -3.17 -1.93 -4.51
CA VAL A 144 -1.82 -2.48 -4.43
C VAL A 144 -0.86 -1.34 -4.65
N PHE A 145 0.08 -1.15 -3.75
CA PHE A 145 1.08 -0.11 -3.89
C PHE A 145 2.45 -0.53 -3.35
N ILE A 146 3.47 0.21 -3.78
CA ILE A 146 4.88 -0.06 -3.50
C ILE A 146 5.45 1.04 -2.61
N MET A 147 6.25 0.66 -1.61
CA MET A 147 7.08 1.58 -0.84
C MET A 147 8.56 1.26 -1.07
N TYR A 148 9.41 2.28 -1.01
CA TYR A 148 10.84 2.11 -0.82
C TYR A 148 11.16 1.86 0.67
N GLN A 149 12.15 1.02 0.92
CA GLN A 149 12.78 0.84 2.23
C GLN A 149 14.31 0.86 2.08
N GLU A 150 15.00 1.50 3.01
CA GLU A 150 16.47 1.64 2.95
C GLU A 150 17.21 0.40 3.49
N TYR A 151 16.71 -0.17 4.58
CA TYR A 151 17.32 -1.33 5.25
C TYR A 151 16.29 -2.47 5.40
N LEU A 152 16.75 -3.63 5.90
CA LEU A 152 15.89 -4.77 6.12
C LEU A 152 14.91 -4.51 7.29
N ILE A 153 13.64 -4.86 7.07
CA ILE A 153 12.64 -4.96 8.11
C ILE A 153 12.75 -6.35 8.75
N PRO A 154 12.77 -6.47 10.09
CA PRO A 154 12.75 -7.76 10.77
C PRO A 154 11.58 -8.63 10.30
N ASN A 155 11.81 -9.95 10.18
CA ASN A 155 10.79 -10.88 9.70
C ASN A 155 9.76 -11.26 10.76
N ASP A 156 9.21 -10.25 11.44
CA ASP A 156 8.21 -10.40 12.48
C ASP A 156 6.82 -10.55 11.86
N LYS A 157 6.30 -11.78 11.90
CA LYS A 157 5.01 -12.08 11.27
C LYS A 157 3.86 -11.34 11.95
N ILE A 158 3.06 -10.66 11.14
CA ILE A 158 1.81 -10.05 11.59
C ILE A 158 0.79 -11.18 11.79
N LYS A 159 0.17 -11.21 12.97
CA LYS A 159 -0.86 -12.19 13.31
C LYS A 159 -2.10 -12.00 12.43
N GLU A 160 -2.68 -13.08 11.92
CA GLU A 160 -3.90 -13.07 11.07
C GLU A 160 -5.05 -12.20 11.62
N LYS A 161 -5.25 -12.22 12.94
CA LYS A 161 -6.29 -11.41 13.61
C LYS A 161 -6.08 -9.89 13.50
N LYS A 162 -4.89 -9.43 13.11
CA LYS A 162 -4.54 -8.02 12.96
C LYS A 162 -4.81 -7.47 11.55
N ARG A 163 -5.35 -8.26 10.62
CA ARG A 163 -5.70 -7.79 9.27
C ARG A 163 -6.78 -6.71 9.27
N HIS A 164 -7.76 -6.82 10.17
CA HIS A 164 -8.87 -5.88 10.25
C HIS A 164 -8.41 -4.58 10.90
N LYS A 165 -8.86 -3.44 10.36
CA LYS A 165 -8.53 -2.10 10.85
C LYS A 165 -7.02 -1.91 11.03
N PHE A 166 -6.26 -2.44 10.08
CA PHE A 166 -4.82 -2.37 10.10
C PHE A 166 -4.38 -0.96 9.72
N LYS A 167 -3.64 -0.29 10.61
CA LYS A 167 -3.09 1.04 10.37
C LYS A 167 -1.71 0.91 9.72
N PHE A 168 -1.69 0.83 8.39
CA PHE A 168 -0.47 0.50 7.64
C PHE A 168 0.64 1.53 7.84
N PHE A 169 0.32 2.83 7.73
CA PHE A 169 1.32 3.90 7.88
C PHE A 169 1.80 4.04 9.34
N ASP A 170 0.93 3.82 10.33
CA ASP A 170 1.35 3.72 11.73
C ASP A 170 2.29 2.53 11.94
N TRP A 171 1.95 1.36 11.39
CA TRP A 171 2.81 0.18 11.47
C TRP A 171 4.19 0.41 10.84
N LEU A 172 4.25 1.09 9.70
CA LEU A 172 5.51 1.50 9.07
C LEU A 172 6.31 2.42 9.99
N SER A 173 5.66 3.39 10.65
CA SER A 173 6.33 4.32 11.57
C SER A 173 6.98 3.64 12.77
N TYR A 174 6.53 2.43 13.13
CA TYR A 174 7.13 1.62 14.18
C TYR A 174 8.32 0.77 13.72
N GLN A 175 8.63 0.72 12.41
CA GLN A 175 9.80 0.01 11.89
C GLN A 175 11.06 0.86 12.08
N THR A 176 11.60 0.88 13.30
CA THR A 176 12.73 1.74 13.67
C THR A 176 14.06 1.36 13.02
N THR A 177 14.15 0.18 12.41
CA THR A 177 15.37 -0.32 11.77
C THR A 177 15.58 0.18 10.35
N THR A 178 14.60 0.84 9.74
CA THR A 178 14.69 1.32 8.36
C THR A 178 13.98 2.66 8.18
N GLU A 179 14.45 3.44 7.22
CA GLU A 179 13.65 4.51 6.64
C GLU A 179 12.75 3.95 5.55
N THR A 180 11.55 4.51 5.42
CA THR A 180 10.61 4.16 4.34
C THR A 180 10.11 5.41 3.64
N MET A 181 9.93 5.32 2.32
CA MET A 181 9.45 6.41 1.48
C MET A 181 8.35 5.89 0.54
N GLY A 182 7.29 6.68 0.38
CA GLY A 182 6.17 6.36 -0.50
C GLY A 182 4.81 6.56 0.18
N PRO A 183 3.72 6.07 -0.42
CA PRO A 183 3.68 5.16 -1.57
C PRO A 183 4.30 5.74 -2.85
N MET A 184 5.07 4.94 -3.61
CA MET A 184 5.76 5.40 -4.83
C MET A 184 4.93 5.25 -6.10
N VAL A 185 4.16 4.16 -6.17
CA VAL A 185 3.28 3.81 -7.28
C VAL A 185 2.18 2.91 -6.73
N GLY A 186 0.99 3.02 -7.29
CA GLY A 186 -0.15 2.21 -6.91
C GLY A 186 -1.13 2.00 -8.04
N VAL A 187 -1.85 0.88 -7.95
CA VAL A 187 -3.03 0.61 -8.74
C VAL A 187 -4.20 0.26 -7.84
N GLU A 188 -5.40 0.55 -8.33
CA GLU A 188 -6.66 0.25 -7.68
C GLU A 188 -7.54 -0.58 -8.62
N PHE A 189 -8.34 -1.47 -8.05
CA PHE A 189 -9.35 -2.24 -8.77
C PHE A 189 -10.51 -2.60 -7.87
N THR A 190 -11.64 -2.93 -8.48
CA THR A 190 -12.87 -3.30 -7.76
C THR A 190 -13.20 -4.75 -8.07
N ILE A 191 -13.44 -5.55 -7.03
CA ILE A 191 -13.93 -6.92 -7.19
C ILE A 191 -15.44 -6.93 -6.94
N ASN A 192 -16.19 -7.43 -7.92
CA ASN A 192 -17.64 -7.61 -7.81
C ASN A 192 -17.93 -9.03 -7.32
N PHE A 193 -18.33 -9.16 -6.06
CA PHE A 193 -18.77 -10.43 -5.51
C PHE A 193 -20.23 -10.68 -5.88
N PRO A 194 -20.54 -11.78 -6.59
CA PRO A 194 -21.93 -12.19 -6.75
C PRO A 194 -22.47 -12.55 -5.37
N GLY A 195 -23.70 -12.10 -5.07
CA GLY A 195 -24.37 -12.46 -3.83
C GLY A 195 -24.45 -13.98 -3.68
N LYS A 196 -24.47 -14.47 -2.43
CA LYS A 196 -24.68 -15.90 -2.18
C LYS A 196 -26.12 -16.23 -2.48
N ASN A 197 -26.40 -16.82 -3.65
CA ASN A 197 -27.69 -17.42 -3.93
C ASN A 197 -28.01 -18.40 -2.80
N LYS A 198 -29.18 -18.27 -2.17
CA LYS A 198 -29.74 -19.33 -1.34
C LYS A 198 -29.90 -20.53 -2.27
N LEU A 199 -28.99 -21.49 -2.21
CA LEU A 199 -29.26 -22.82 -2.74
C LEU A 199 -30.48 -23.34 -1.95
N ASN A 200 -31.57 -23.58 -2.68
CA ASN A 200 -32.82 -24.12 -2.16
C ASN A 200 -32.61 -25.44 -1.43
#